data_AF-A0A9Q0WQG3-F1
#
_entry.id   AF-A0A9Q0WQG3-F1
#
_cell.length_a   1.000
_cell.length_b   1.000
_cell.length_c   1.000
_cell.angle_alpha   90.00
_cell.angle_beta   90.00
_cell.angle_gamma   90.00
#
_symmetry.space_group_name_H-M   'P 1'
#
loop_
_entity.id
_entity.type
_entity.pdbx_description
1 polymer ?
#
loop_
_entity_poly.entity_id
_entity_poly.type
_entity_poly.pdbx_seq_one_letter_code
_entity_poly.pdbx_strand_id
1 'polypeptide(L)'
;MELMDIDKENNRSTPRASKNILNLKPVAPDECGEGLPYAPEDWPNPGDTWTWRVGRRVAITGHYLDRYLYLPIRLCHLENTTRKKHGFASKLSVERYIRSVFPNEDVGKFFASFSWKIPSKQSSINGNVEGHFFFPIASEETAELFLSNSQHDSTGCKAGNKMCTSLGLQTENQPIASMSCDICCSEPGFCGYCCCILCCKTISSKHGGYSYIKCEAIASEGHICGHVAHMNCALRTYMAGTVGGSIGLNAEYYCRRCDARTDLVPHVTRLLRTCETVDSQDEIEKILNLGFCILRGSQRADAKGLLKRIEAAITKLKCGTILEDIWKVEGEVSTILPGNKNCFIQTIFFLTTTFYWFSY
;
A
#
# COMPACT_ATOMS: atom_id res chain seq x y z
N MET A 1 9.38 -47.86 57.03
CA MET A 1 10.59 -48.08 56.21
C MET A 1 10.12 -48.97 55.06
N GLU A 2 9.46 -48.33 54.08
CA GLU A 2 9.92 -48.14 52.68
C GLU A 2 9.54 -49.36 51.81
N LEU A 3 8.43 -49.35 51.06
CA LEU A 3 8.17 -48.77 49.72
C LEU A 3 9.16 -49.22 48.63
N MET A 4 8.69 -50.03 47.66
CA MET A 4 8.89 -49.85 46.21
C MET A 4 7.85 -50.71 45.46
N ASP A 5 6.76 -50.08 45.00
CA ASP A 5 5.87 -50.64 43.97
C ASP A 5 6.16 -49.93 42.64
N ILE A 6 6.19 -50.73 41.59
CA ILE A 6 6.71 -50.45 40.25
C ILE A 6 5.76 -49.53 39.46
N ASP A 7 6.37 -48.52 38.84
CA ASP A 7 5.76 -47.50 37.98
C ASP A 7 4.92 -48.10 36.85
N LYS A 8 3.66 -47.65 36.76
CA LYS A 8 2.81 -47.84 35.58
C LYS A 8 2.62 -46.47 34.93
N GLU A 9 3.31 -46.28 33.80
CA GLU A 9 3.20 -45.12 32.93
C GLU A 9 1.73 -44.76 32.64
N ASN A 10 1.33 -43.58 33.09
CA ASN A 10 0.16 -42.91 32.57
C ASN A 10 0.42 -41.41 32.64
N ASN A 11 1.04 -40.84 31.59
CA ASN A 11 1.06 -39.39 31.43
C ASN A 11 0.51 -39.02 30.06
N ARG A 12 -0.82 -38.87 30.06
CA ARG A 12 -1.60 -38.15 29.08
C ARG A 12 -1.18 -36.69 29.11
N SER A 13 -0.17 -36.35 28.33
CA SER A 13 0.27 -34.97 28.11
C SER A 13 -0.84 -34.17 27.43
N THR A 14 -1.64 -33.47 28.24
CA THR A 14 -2.55 -32.42 27.80
C THR A 14 -1.79 -31.31 27.07
N PRO A 15 -2.30 -30.78 25.93
CA PRO A 15 -1.65 -29.69 25.23
C PRO A 15 -1.74 -28.42 26.07
N ARG A 16 -0.58 -27.83 26.37
CA ARG A 16 -0.44 -26.53 27.06
C ARG A 16 -0.78 -25.39 26.09
N ALA A 17 -1.97 -25.42 25.50
CA ALA A 17 -2.54 -24.28 24.79
C ALA A 17 -3.26 -23.38 25.80
N SER A 18 -3.22 -22.06 25.59
CA SER A 18 -4.08 -21.02 26.21
C SER A 18 -3.65 -20.32 27.52
N LYS A 19 -2.36 -20.00 27.74
CA LYS A 19 -2.01 -18.97 28.76
C LYS A 19 -1.05 -17.85 28.34
N ASN A 20 -0.36 -17.95 27.19
CA ASN A 20 0.70 -16.97 26.84
C ASN A 20 0.29 -15.86 25.86
N ILE A 21 -0.93 -15.86 25.30
CA ILE A 21 -1.38 -14.82 24.35
C ILE A 21 -1.77 -13.49 25.07
N LEU A 22 -1.87 -13.50 26.40
CA LEU A 22 -2.43 -12.36 27.15
C LEU A 22 -1.41 -11.26 27.54
N ASN A 23 -0.10 -11.46 27.35
CA ASN A 23 0.93 -10.46 27.67
C ASN A 23 1.78 -10.09 26.44
N LEU A 24 1.16 -9.53 25.40
CA LEU A 24 1.90 -9.00 24.25
C LEU A 24 2.66 -7.73 24.66
N LYS A 25 4.00 -7.82 24.74
CA LYS A 25 4.88 -6.69 25.07
C LYS A 25 4.89 -5.64 23.95
N PRO A 26 4.48 -4.39 24.21
CA PRO A 26 4.58 -3.32 23.22
C PRO A 26 6.02 -3.13 22.73
N VAL A 27 6.20 -2.91 21.43
CA VAL A 27 7.51 -2.71 20.78
C VAL A 27 7.67 -1.26 20.30
N ALA A 28 8.91 -0.81 20.16
CA ALA A 28 9.25 0.50 19.62
C ALA A 28 9.23 0.49 18.07
N PRO A 29 9.14 1.66 17.41
CA PRO A 29 9.24 1.73 15.96
C PRO A 29 10.57 1.18 15.45
N ASP A 30 10.55 0.54 14.28
CA ASP A 30 11.71 -0.13 13.67
C ASP A 30 12.31 -1.33 14.45
N GLU A 31 11.69 -1.75 15.55
CA GLU A 31 12.13 -2.91 16.32
C GLU A 31 11.95 -4.21 15.52
N CYS A 32 12.86 -5.15 15.73
CA CYS A 32 12.81 -6.50 15.16
C CYS A 32 13.08 -7.54 16.23
N GLY A 33 12.68 -8.77 15.95
CA GLY A 33 12.92 -9.90 16.83
C GLY A 33 12.67 -11.22 16.11
N GLU A 34 12.76 -12.30 16.86
CA GLU A 34 12.61 -13.65 16.36
C GLU A 34 11.58 -14.38 17.19
N GLY A 35 10.85 -15.31 16.57
CA GLY A 35 9.94 -16.21 17.24
C GLY A 35 8.79 -15.55 18.00
N LEU A 36 8.31 -16.26 19.02
CA LEU A 36 7.12 -15.91 19.76
C LEU A 36 7.35 -14.63 20.59
N PRO A 37 6.30 -13.82 20.82
CA PRO A 37 4.91 -14.06 20.44
C PRO A 37 4.53 -13.53 19.04
N TYR A 38 5.47 -12.99 18.25
CA TYR A 38 5.16 -12.20 17.04
C TYR A 38 5.53 -12.86 15.70
N ALA A 39 6.23 -13.99 15.77
CA ALA A 39 6.54 -14.89 14.67
C ALA A 39 6.43 -16.34 15.17
N PRO A 40 6.23 -17.30 14.26
CA PRO A 40 6.23 -18.71 14.62
C PRO A 40 7.64 -19.22 14.96
N GLU A 41 7.69 -20.20 15.86
CA GLU A 41 8.88 -20.98 16.24
C GLU A 41 8.67 -22.44 15.85
N ASP A 42 9.76 -23.17 15.63
CA ASP A 42 9.77 -24.60 15.31
C ASP A 42 8.88 -24.99 14.12
N TRP A 43 8.69 -24.08 13.17
CA TRP A 43 7.82 -24.30 12.02
C TRP A 43 8.51 -23.91 10.71
N PRO A 44 8.48 -24.76 9.66
CA PRO A 44 7.75 -26.02 9.54
C PRO A 44 8.37 -27.21 10.29
N ASN A 45 9.69 -27.20 10.54
CA ASN A 45 10.30 -28.24 11.38
C ASN A 45 10.95 -27.64 12.62
N PRO A 46 11.20 -28.46 13.67
CA PRO A 46 11.90 -28.02 14.87
C PRO A 46 13.22 -27.30 14.54
N GLY A 47 13.46 -26.18 15.21
CA GLY A 47 14.59 -25.28 15.00
C GLY A 47 14.38 -24.20 13.92
N ASP A 48 13.28 -24.22 13.16
CA ASP A 48 12.95 -23.12 12.25
C ASP A 48 12.26 -21.98 12.98
N THR A 49 13.05 -20.96 13.33
CA THR A 49 12.55 -19.71 13.92
C THR A 49 12.37 -18.65 12.86
N TRP A 50 11.15 -18.14 12.73
CA TRP A 50 10.84 -17.02 11.85
C TRP A 50 11.18 -15.70 12.53
N THR A 51 11.51 -14.68 11.74
CA THR A 51 11.83 -13.34 12.29
C THR A 51 10.73 -12.35 11.96
N TRP A 52 10.58 -11.32 12.78
CA TRP A 52 9.60 -10.26 12.60
C TRP A 52 10.25 -8.89 12.71
N ARG A 53 9.65 -7.90 12.04
CA ARG A 53 10.02 -6.49 12.15
C ARG A 53 8.77 -5.62 12.10
N VAL A 54 8.79 -4.51 12.83
CA VAL A 54 7.81 -3.44 12.68
C VAL A 54 8.40 -2.23 11.96
N GLY A 55 7.55 -1.46 11.27
CA GLY A 55 7.89 -0.14 10.77
C GLY A 55 7.45 0.96 11.73
N ARG A 56 6.91 2.06 11.19
CA ARG A 56 6.57 3.27 11.97
C ARG A 56 5.09 3.55 12.06
N ARG A 57 4.28 2.97 11.17
CA ARG A 57 2.83 3.22 11.13
C ARG A 57 2.12 2.42 12.20
N VAL A 58 1.33 3.13 13.00
CA VAL A 58 0.52 2.56 14.08
C VAL A 58 -0.94 2.91 13.82
N ALA A 59 -1.81 1.89 13.86
CA ALA A 59 -3.25 2.07 13.78
C ALA A 59 -3.78 2.78 15.04
N ILE A 60 -4.95 3.41 14.94
CA ILE A 60 -5.64 4.02 16.11
C ILE A 60 -5.84 2.99 17.24
N THR A 61 -5.96 1.70 16.89
CA THR A 61 -6.06 0.58 17.83
C THR A 61 -4.76 0.27 18.59
N GLY A 62 -3.67 1.02 18.37
CA GLY A 62 -2.40 0.86 19.09
C GLY A 62 -1.49 -0.26 18.59
N HIS A 63 -1.71 -0.77 17.37
CA HIS A 63 -0.90 -1.84 16.76
C HIS A 63 -0.20 -1.37 15.49
N TYR A 64 0.95 -1.94 15.16
CA TYR A 64 1.66 -1.61 13.92
C TYR A 64 0.91 -2.08 12.68
N LEU A 65 0.77 -1.17 11.71
CA LEU A 65 0.31 -1.47 10.35
C LEU A 65 1.46 -2.02 9.49
N ASP A 66 2.67 -1.51 9.73
CA ASP A 66 3.88 -1.97 9.06
C ASP A 66 4.46 -3.15 9.80
N ARG A 67 4.06 -4.35 9.41
CA ARG A 67 4.50 -5.58 10.06
C ARG A 67 5.04 -6.57 9.04
N TYR A 68 6.27 -7.03 9.25
CA TYR A 68 7.01 -7.90 8.32
C TYR A 68 7.40 -9.22 8.98
N LEU A 69 7.27 -10.32 8.25
CA LEU A 69 7.67 -11.67 8.68
C LEU A 69 8.79 -12.13 7.75
N TYR A 70 9.83 -12.78 8.23
CA TYR A 70 10.87 -13.32 7.36
C TYR A 70 11.08 -14.80 7.61
N LEU A 71 11.40 -15.51 6.53
CA LEU A 71 11.67 -16.95 6.57
C LEU A 71 12.87 -17.28 7.48
N PRO A 72 12.85 -18.47 8.10
CA PRO A 72 14.03 -19.08 8.70
C PRO A 72 15.16 -19.20 7.66
N ILE A 73 16.40 -19.11 8.15
CA ILE A 73 17.60 -19.17 7.30
C ILE A 73 17.61 -20.45 6.45
N ARG A 74 17.21 -21.59 7.02
CA ARG A 74 17.17 -22.87 6.32
C ARG A 74 16.24 -22.84 5.10
N LEU A 75 15.05 -22.25 5.22
CA LEU A 75 14.12 -22.12 4.11
C LEU A 75 14.60 -21.11 3.06
N CYS A 76 15.34 -20.08 3.48
CA CYS A 76 15.98 -19.15 2.54
C CYS A 76 17.01 -19.84 1.62
N HIS A 77 17.68 -20.90 2.10
CA HIS A 77 18.67 -21.63 1.30
C HIS A 77 18.04 -22.62 0.30
N LEU A 78 16.86 -23.15 0.60
CA LEU A 78 16.17 -24.13 -0.25
C LEU A 78 15.61 -23.50 -1.54
N GLU A 79 15.34 -22.19 -1.53
CA GLU A 79 14.79 -21.47 -2.68
C GLU A 79 15.83 -21.11 -3.76
N ASN A 80 17.11 -21.53 -3.64
CA ASN A 80 18.18 -21.20 -4.60
C ASN A 80 18.32 -19.69 -4.92
N THR A 81 17.82 -18.81 -4.05
CA THR A 81 18.00 -17.36 -4.19
C THR A 81 19.32 -16.98 -3.56
N THR A 82 20.34 -16.78 -4.40
CA THR A 82 21.61 -16.21 -3.98
C THR A 82 21.39 -14.80 -3.42
N ARG A 83 21.48 -14.70 -2.08
CA ARG A 83 21.43 -13.47 -1.25
C ARG A 83 20.06 -12.80 -1.12
N LYS A 84 19.37 -13.06 0.01
CA LYS A 84 18.72 -12.11 0.96
C LYS A 84 17.47 -12.76 1.60
N LYS A 85 17.21 -12.44 2.88
CA LYS A 85 16.10 -12.98 3.70
C LYS A 85 14.75 -12.65 3.06
N HIS A 86 13.98 -13.66 2.63
CA HIS A 86 12.65 -13.47 2.06
C HIS A 86 11.70 -12.89 3.11
N GLY A 87 11.13 -11.72 2.86
CA GLY A 87 10.25 -11.00 3.80
C GLY A 87 8.82 -10.91 3.29
N PHE A 88 7.83 -10.93 4.19
CA PHE A 88 6.41 -10.84 3.89
C PHE A 88 5.81 -9.64 4.60
N ALA A 89 5.27 -8.70 3.83
CA ALA A 89 4.71 -7.43 4.34
C ALA A 89 3.20 -7.46 4.62
N SER A 90 2.51 -8.57 4.30
CA SER A 90 1.06 -8.73 4.45
C SER A 90 0.68 -10.13 4.93
N LYS A 91 -0.49 -10.27 5.56
CA LYS A 91 -1.00 -11.58 5.98
C LYS A 91 -1.31 -12.47 4.78
N LEU A 92 -1.89 -11.89 3.74
CA LEU A 92 -2.25 -12.58 2.50
C LEU A 92 -1.03 -13.16 1.76
N SER A 93 0.10 -12.44 1.73
CA SER A 93 1.34 -12.95 1.12
C SER A 93 1.89 -14.17 1.88
N VAL A 94 1.80 -14.18 3.22
CA VAL A 94 2.20 -15.35 4.02
C VAL A 94 1.27 -16.53 3.76
N GLU A 95 -0.04 -16.30 3.69
CA GLU A 95 -1.03 -17.33 3.37
C GLU A 95 -0.80 -17.97 2.00
N ARG A 96 -0.53 -17.15 0.96
CA ARG A 96 -0.22 -17.64 -0.38
C ARG A 96 1.05 -18.49 -0.39
N TYR A 97 2.10 -18.01 0.27
CA TYR A 97 3.36 -18.74 0.40
C TYR A 97 3.18 -20.11 1.05
N ILE A 98 2.47 -20.17 2.17
CA ILE A 98 2.24 -21.43 2.88
C ILE A 98 1.46 -22.39 2.01
N ARG A 99 0.39 -21.93 1.34
CA ARG A 99 -0.37 -22.79 0.41
C ARG A 99 0.46 -23.29 -0.77
N SER A 100 1.41 -22.50 -1.26
CA SER A 100 2.24 -22.92 -2.39
C SER A 100 3.34 -23.89 -2.00
N VAL A 101 4.03 -23.64 -0.87
CA VAL A 101 5.20 -24.43 -0.44
C VAL A 101 4.80 -25.61 0.43
N PHE A 102 3.74 -25.45 1.24
CA PHE A 102 3.23 -26.44 2.18
C PHE A 102 1.73 -26.66 1.97
N PRO A 103 1.31 -27.23 0.82
CA PRO A 103 -0.11 -27.34 0.43
C PRO A 103 -0.96 -28.19 1.39
N ASN A 104 -0.32 -29.05 2.19
CA ASN A 104 -1.00 -29.93 3.16
C ASN A 104 -1.11 -29.31 4.56
N GLU A 105 -0.57 -28.12 4.78
CA GLU A 105 -0.57 -27.47 6.10
C GLU A 105 -1.81 -26.61 6.33
N ASP A 106 -2.27 -26.59 7.58
CA ASP A 106 -3.39 -25.75 8.00
C ASP A 106 -2.91 -24.30 8.26
N VAL A 107 -3.21 -23.41 7.32
CA VAL A 107 -2.91 -21.98 7.40
C VAL A 107 -3.55 -21.32 8.64
N GLY A 108 -4.73 -21.78 9.05
CA GLY A 108 -5.41 -21.28 10.25
C GLY A 108 -4.62 -21.63 11.51
N LYS A 109 -4.17 -22.89 11.62
CA LYS A 109 -3.29 -23.35 12.70
C LYS A 109 -1.97 -22.59 12.71
N PHE A 110 -1.39 -22.30 11.55
CA PHE A 110 -0.19 -21.47 11.43
C PHE A 110 -0.38 -20.07 12.03
N PHE A 111 -1.44 -19.34 11.64
CA PHE A 111 -1.66 -18.00 12.18
C PHE A 111 -2.16 -17.99 13.63
N ALA A 112 -2.65 -19.12 14.15
CA ALA A 112 -3.02 -19.27 15.55
C ALA A 112 -1.81 -19.52 16.47
N SER A 113 -0.64 -19.90 15.92
CA SER A 113 0.54 -20.19 16.74
C SER A 113 1.24 -18.94 17.28
N PHE A 114 1.01 -17.76 16.68
CA PHE A 114 1.61 -16.50 17.08
C PHE A 114 0.63 -15.33 16.91
N SER A 115 0.94 -14.17 17.49
CA SER A 115 0.18 -12.95 17.28
C SER A 115 0.66 -12.22 16.02
N TRP A 116 -0.20 -12.13 15.02
CA TRP A 116 0.06 -11.29 13.85
C TRP A 116 0.12 -9.80 14.18
N LYS A 117 -0.71 -9.33 15.13
CA LYS A 117 -0.79 -7.92 15.53
C LYS A 117 0.26 -7.63 16.61
N ILE A 118 1.15 -6.69 16.32
CA ILE A 118 2.22 -6.28 17.24
C ILE A 118 1.84 -4.93 17.88
N PRO A 119 1.66 -4.85 19.22
CA PRO A 119 1.32 -3.62 19.90
C PRO A 119 2.49 -2.62 19.89
N SER A 120 2.17 -1.33 19.76
CA SER A 120 3.17 -0.25 19.81
C SER A 120 3.34 0.33 21.21
N LYS A 121 4.56 0.70 21.58
CA LYS A 121 4.80 1.63 22.69
C LYS A 121 4.27 3.00 22.27
N GLN A 122 3.05 3.35 22.68
CA GLN A 122 2.49 4.67 22.39
C GLN A 122 3.40 5.76 22.98
N SER A 123 3.99 6.60 22.12
CA SER A 123 4.45 7.91 22.56
C SER A 123 3.21 8.76 22.72
N SER A 124 2.84 9.08 23.95
CA SER A 124 1.80 10.05 24.26
C SER A 124 2.18 11.40 23.67
N ILE A 125 1.60 11.77 22.52
CA ILE A 125 1.52 13.16 22.09
C ILE A 125 0.03 13.51 22.08
N ASN A 126 -0.39 14.15 23.17
CA ASN A 126 -1.64 14.87 23.26
C ASN A 126 -1.70 15.94 22.18
N GLY A 127 -2.83 16.00 21.46
CA GLY A 127 -3.13 17.07 20.51
C GLY A 127 -4.37 16.75 19.70
N ASN A 128 -5.53 16.94 20.32
CA ASN A 128 -6.86 17.11 19.74
C ASN A 128 -6.95 17.18 18.20
N VAL A 129 -7.51 16.15 17.55
CA VAL A 129 -8.30 16.32 16.33
C VAL A 129 -9.44 15.29 16.32
N GLU A 130 -10.63 15.81 16.10
CA GLU A 130 -11.95 15.16 16.11
C GLU A 130 -12.02 13.87 15.28
N GLY A 131 -12.84 12.95 15.79
CA GLY A 131 -13.07 11.64 15.20
C GLY A 131 -13.61 11.73 13.78
N HIS A 132 -12.94 11.02 12.86
CA HIS A 132 -13.51 10.70 11.57
C HIS A 132 -13.84 9.21 11.51
N PHE A 133 -15.11 8.97 11.20
CA PHE A 133 -15.86 7.72 11.23
C PHE A 133 -15.21 6.59 10.44
N PHE A 134 -15.28 5.39 11.03
CA PHE A 134 -15.09 4.10 10.38
C PHE A 134 -16.22 3.87 9.36
N PHE A 135 -15.89 3.35 8.19
CA PHE A 135 -16.85 2.60 7.37
C PHE A 135 -16.35 1.18 7.10
N PRO A 136 -17.23 0.17 7.11
CA PRO A 136 -16.85 -1.24 6.99
C PRO A 136 -16.43 -1.60 5.57
N ILE A 137 -15.59 -2.63 5.50
CA ILE A 137 -15.21 -3.34 4.28
C ILE A 137 -16.45 -4.05 3.74
N ALA A 138 -17.02 -3.56 2.63
CA ALA A 138 -17.77 -4.41 1.70
C ALA A 138 -16.78 -4.83 0.60
N SER A 139 -16.30 -6.06 0.70
CA SER A 139 -15.58 -6.73 -0.38
C SER A 139 -16.65 -7.39 -1.23
N GLU A 140 -17.02 -6.78 -2.35
CA GLU A 140 -17.82 -7.48 -3.34
C GLU A 140 -16.90 -8.45 -4.09
N GLU A 141 -17.08 -9.73 -3.78
CA GLU A 141 -16.55 -10.85 -4.54
C GLU A 141 -17.19 -10.84 -5.93
N THR A 142 -16.39 -10.56 -6.95
CA THR A 142 -16.61 -11.13 -8.28
C THR A 142 -15.36 -11.87 -8.68
N ALA A 143 -15.47 -13.19 -8.57
CA ALA A 143 -14.55 -14.17 -9.11
C ALA A 143 -14.42 -13.98 -10.61
N GLU A 144 -13.18 -13.86 -11.10
CA GLU A 144 -12.77 -14.56 -12.33
C GLU A 144 -11.34 -15.07 -12.13
N LEU A 145 -11.26 -16.37 -11.89
CA LEU A 145 -10.08 -17.19 -12.09
C LEU A 145 -9.79 -17.25 -13.60
N PHE A 146 -8.55 -17.06 -14.02
CA PHE A 146 -7.94 -17.94 -15.02
C PHE A 146 -6.43 -18.03 -14.80
N LEU A 147 -6.04 -19.17 -14.23
CA LEU A 147 -4.74 -19.80 -14.47
C LEU A 147 -4.76 -20.36 -15.89
N SER A 148 -3.77 -20.00 -16.69
CA SER A 148 -3.34 -20.84 -17.80
C SER A 148 -1.87 -21.18 -17.57
N ASN A 149 -1.63 -22.43 -17.17
CA ASN A 149 -0.32 -23.04 -17.20
C ASN A 149 0.13 -23.16 -18.66
N SER A 150 1.16 -22.41 -19.03
CA SER A 150 2.03 -22.78 -20.14
C SER A 150 3.46 -22.54 -19.70
N GLN A 151 4.24 -23.62 -19.60
CA GLN A 151 5.69 -23.50 -19.60
C GLN A 151 6.10 -22.79 -20.90
N HIS A 152 6.58 -21.56 -20.82
CA HIS A 152 7.30 -20.93 -21.93
C HIS A 152 8.17 -19.78 -21.41
N ASP A 153 9.45 -19.83 -21.81
CA ASP A 153 10.52 -18.84 -21.76
C ASP A 153 10.48 -17.69 -20.74
N SER A 154 11.57 -17.64 -19.98
CA SER A 154 11.97 -16.67 -18.96
C SER A 154 12.18 -15.21 -19.45
N THR A 155 11.50 -14.77 -20.51
CA THR A 155 11.70 -13.44 -21.13
C THR A 155 10.50 -12.51 -20.94
N GLY A 156 9.45 -12.97 -20.25
CA GLY A 156 8.23 -12.19 -19.98
C GLY A 156 8.22 -11.44 -18.63
N CYS A 157 7.39 -10.40 -18.51
CA CYS A 157 7.09 -9.77 -17.23
C CYS A 157 6.47 -10.80 -16.27
N LYS A 158 6.96 -10.89 -15.02
CA LYS A 158 6.39 -11.81 -14.00
C LYS A 158 4.87 -11.68 -13.84
N ALA A 159 4.33 -10.49 -14.04
CA ALA A 159 2.90 -10.19 -13.93
C ALA A 159 2.10 -10.39 -15.23
N GLY A 160 2.72 -10.94 -16.28
CA GLY A 160 2.08 -11.10 -17.59
C GLY A 160 1.83 -9.77 -18.33
N ASN A 161 2.33 -8.64 -17.82
CA ASN A 161 2.12 -7.34 -18.45
C ASN A 161 3.06 -7.17 -19.67
N LYS A 162 2.46 -7.20 -20.86
CA LYS A 162 3.16 -7.04 -22.15
C LYS A 162 3.79 -5.66 -22.34
N MET A 163 3.30 -4.64 -21.63
CA MET A 163 3.80 -3.26 -21.69
C MET A 163 4.71 -2.92 -20.50
N CYS A 164 5.18 -3.94 -19.76
CA CYS A 164 6.01 -3.70 -18.60
C CYS A 164 7.38 -3.13 -18.99
N THR A 165 7.81 -2.06 -18.33
CA THR A 165 9.15 -1.49 -18.49
C THR A 165 10.27 -2.45 -18.11
N SER A 166 9.98 -3.51 -17.35
CA SER A 166 10.95 -4.59 -17.09
C SER A 166 11.35 -5.35 -18.35
N LEU A 167 10.57 -5.27 -19.44
CA LEU A 167 10.85 -5.92 -20.73
C LEU A 167 11.81 -5.11 -21.60
N GLY A 168 11.83 -3.78 -21.45
CA GLY A 168 12.69 -2.88 -22.24
C GLY A 168 14.12 -2.71 -21.70
N LEU A 169 14.40 -3.18 -20.48
CA LEU A 169 15.73 -3.05 -19.84
C LEU A 169 16.79 -4.04 -20.36
N GLN A 170 16.46 -4.86 -21.37
CA GLN A 170 17.38 -5.83 -21.99
C GLN A 170 18.08 -5.27 -23.25
N THR A 171 17.74 -4.08 -23.73
CA THR A 171 18.31 -3.52 -24.97
C THR A 171 18.78 -2.08 -24.76
N GLU A 172 20.10 -1.97 -24.58
CA GLU A 172 20.98 -0.82 -24.81
C GLU A 172 20.67 0.54 -24.16
N ASN A 173 21.67 1.03 -23.41
CA ASN A 173 21.75 2.27 -22.62
C ASN A 173 21.13 2.19 -21.21
N GLN A 174 21.99 1.88 -20.23
CA GLN A 174 21.66 1.78 -18.81
C GLN A 174 20.97 3.05 -18.27
N PRO A 175 19.83 2.87 -17.56
CA PRO A 175 19.53 3.62 -16.37
C PRO A 175 19.64 2.68 -15.16
N ILE A 176 20.39 3.14 -14.15
CA ILE A 176 20.55 2.62 -12.78
C ILE A 176 19.64 1.42 -12.47
N ALA A 177 20.25 0.24 -12.31
CA ALA A 177 19.53 -0.99 -11.99
C ALA A 177 18.58 -0.78 -10.79
N SER A 178 17.35 -1.28 -10.86
CA SER A 178 16.46 -1.25 -9.71
C SER A 178 16.99 -2.20 -8.63
N MET A 179 16.82 -1.85 -7.36
CA MET A 179 17.16 -2.77 -6.27
C MET A 179 16.49 -4.13 -6.44
N SER A 180 17.24 -5.21 -6.15
CA SER A 180 16.62 -6.50 -5.86
C SER A 180 15.76 -6.35 -4.60
N CYS A 181 14.50 -6.75 -4.69
CA CYS A 181 13.55 -6.63 -3.58
C CYS A 181 12.90 -7.97 -3.31
N ASP A 182 13.42 -8.64 -2.30
CA ASP A 182 12.99 -10.00 -1.94
C ASP A 182 11.89 -9.96 -0.85
N ILE A 183 11.27 -8.79 -0.68
CA ILE A 183 10.13 -8.56 0.22
C ILE A 183 8.81 -8.59 -0.57
N CYS A 184 8.79 -7.95 -1.73
CA CYS A 184 7.58 -7.86 -2.56
C CYS A 184 7.79 -8.50 -3.93
N CYS A 185 9.01 -8.46 -4.51
CA CYS A 185 9.28 -8.94 -5.86
C CYS A 185 9.61 -10.44 -5.97
N SER A 186 9.64 -11.15 -4.85
CA SER A 186 9.73 -12.61 -4.78
C SER A 186 8.38 -13.30 -4.94
N GLU A 187 7.26 -12.60 -4.70
CA GLU A 187 5.91 -13.15 -4.87
C GLU A 187 5.67 -13.58 -6.34
N PRO A 188 5.22 -14.83 -6.58
CA PRO A 188 4.84 -15.29 -7.92
C PRO A 188 3.78 -14.37 -8.53
N GLY A 189 3.98 -13.93 -9.77
CA GLY A 189 3.06 -13.02 -10.44
C GLY A 189 3.22 -11.54 -10.08
N PHE A 190 4.03 -11.17 -9.08
CA PHE A 190 4.30 -9.76 -8.77
C PHE A 190 5.50 -9.24 -9.54
N CYS A 191 5.35 -8.06 -10.17
CA CYS A 191 6.43 -7.34 -10.81
C CYS A 191 6.61 -5.96 -10.17
N GLY A 192 7.76 -5.71 -9.54
CA GLY A 192 8.03 -4.42 -8.88
C GLY A 192 7.97 -3.19 -9.80
N TYR A 193 8.05 -3.39 -11.12
CA TYR A 193 7.98 -2.33 -12.12
C TYR A 193 6.56 -1.99 -12.58
N CYS A 194 5.61 -2.92 -12.47
CA CYS A 194 4.26 -2.70 -12.98
C CYS A 194 3.13 -3.15 -12.06
N CYS A 195 3.42 -3.75 -10.92
CA CYS A 195 2.45 -4.07 -9.88
C CYS A 195 2.48 -3.00 -8.78
N CYS A 196 1.29 -2.60 -8.35
CA CYS A 196 1.12 -1.77 -7.16
C CYS A 196 1.55 -2.57 -5.92
N ILE A 197 2.50 -2.06 -5.14
CA ILE A 197 2.99 -2.67 -3.90
C ILE A 197 1.91 -2.84 -2.82
N LEU A 198 0.77 -2.14 -2.96
CA LEU A 198 -0.30 -2.13 -1.96
C LEU A 198 -1.44 -3.12 -2.26
N CYS A 199 -1.75 -3.37 -3.54
CA CYS A 199 -2.84 -4.25 -3.95
C CYS A 199 -2.42 -5.38 -4.89
N CYS A 200 -1.14 -5.44 -5.26
CA CYS A 200 -0.52 -6.40 -6.18
C CYS A 200 -1.04 -6.37 -7.64
N LYS A 201 -2.08 -5.59 -7.95
CA LYS A 201 -2.62 -5.43 -9.30
C LYS A 201 -1.71 -4.56 -10.18
N THR A 202 -1.78 -4.76 -11.49
CA THR A 202 -1.00 -4.00 -12.45
C THR A 202 -1.44 -2.53 -12.52
N ILE A 203 -0.49 -1.64 -12.78
CA ILE A 203 -0.75 -0.23 -13.06
C ILE A 203 -1.09 -0.02 -14.52
N SER A 204 -1.88 1.02 -14.77
CA SER A 204 -2.18 1.47 -16.14
C SER A 204 -1.27 2.63 -16.51
N SER A 205 -0.61 2.52 -17.66
CA SER A 205 0.17 3.61 -18.26
C SER A 205 -0.69 4.58 -19.08
N LYS A 206 -2.02 4.42 -19.09
CA LYS A 206 -2.94 5.30 -19.81
C LYS A 206 -2.77 6.76 -19.37
N HIS A 207 -2.90 7.68 -20.33
CA HIS A 207 -2.81 9.12 -20.12
C HIS A 207 -1.57 9.54 -19.32
N GLY A 208 -0.40 9.02 -19.71
CA GLY A 208 0.89 9.40 -19.10
C GLY A 208 1.13 8.85 -17.69
N GLY A 209 0.35 7.87 -17.23
CA GLY A 209 0.60 7.21 -15.93
C GLY A 209 0.18 8.04 -14.72
N TYR A 210 -0.83 8.89 -14.87
CA TYR A 210 -1.33 9.80 -13.84
C TYR A 210 -1.79 9.09 -12.54
N SER A 211 -2.29 7.85 -12.68
CA SER A 211 -2.97 7.09 -11.63
C SER A 211 -2.03 6.31 -10.70
N TYR A 212 -0.72 6.42 -10.88
CA TYR A 212 0.27 5.74 -10.04
C TYR A 212 1.46 6.63 -9.72
N ILE A 213 2.24 6.24 -8.70
CA ILE A 213 3.52 6.84 -8.38
C ILE A 213 4.61 5.76 -8.27
N LYS A 214 5.79 6.05 -8.81
CA LYS A 214 6.99 5.22 -8.69
C LYS A 214 7.92 5.86 -7.66
N CYS A 215 8.44 5.06 -6.73
CA CYS A 215 9.44 5.54 -5.79
C CYS A 215 10.81 5.62 -6.46
N GLU A 216 11.33 6.85 -6.58
CA GLU A 216 12.62 7.14 -7.21
C GLU A 216 13.75 7.34 -6.19
N ALA A 217 13.48 7.12 -4.91
CA ALA A 217 14.49 7.25 -3.86
C ALA A 217 15.66 6.26 -4.07
N ILE A 218 16.88 6.78 -3.93
CA ILE A 218 18.12 6.00 -4.01
C ILE A 218 18.32 5.29 -2.67
N ALA A 219 18.50 3.98 -2.72
CA ALA A 219 18.81 3.17 -1.54
C ALA A 219 20.33 2.99 -1.37
N SER A 220 20.73 2.30 -0.29
CA SER A 220 22.10 2.19 0.23
C SER A 220 23.16 1.62 -0.72
N GLU A 221 22.82 1.22 -1.94
CA GLU A 221 23.72 0.67 -2.95
C GLU A 221 23.69 1.48 -4.28
N GLY A 222 23.18 2.72 -4.29
CA GLY A 222 23.12 3.56 -5.49
C GLY A 222 21.99 3.24 -6.46
N HIS A 223 21.14 2.28 -6.10
CA HIS A 223 20.01 1.82 -6.90
C HIS A 223 18.69 2.48 -6.47
N ILE A 224 17.80 2.76 -7.43
CA ILE A 224 16.47 3.29 -7.12
C ILE A 224 15.57 2.22 -6.48
N CYS A 225 14.67 2.62 -5.58
CA CYS A 225 13.70 1.72 -4.97
C CYS A 225 12.78 1.07 -6.01
N GLY A 226 12.32 1.85 -6.99
CA GLY A 226 11.62 1.36 -8.18
C GLY A 226 10.18 0.89 -7.96
N HIS A 227 9.72 0.71 -6.72
CA HIS A 227 8.38 0.21 -6.43
C HIS A 227 7.30 1.22 -6.82
N VAL A 228 6.20 0.69 -7.34
CA VAL A 228 5.07 1.47 -7.81
C VAL A 228 3.86 1.29 -6.88
N ALA A 229 3.05 2.33 -6.71
CA ALA A 229 1.75 2.24 -6.06
C ALA A 229 0.69 2.98 -6.88
N HIS A 230 -0.53 2.43 -6.98
CA HIS A 230 -1.68 3.24 -7.43
C HIS A 230 -1.90 4.38 -6.45
N MET A 231 -2.14 5.59 -6.96
CA MET A 231 -2.38 6.76 -6.11
C MET A 231 -3.61 6.57 -5.22
N ASN A 232 -4.68 5.99 -5.75
CA ASN A 232 -5.87 5.65 -4.96
C ASN A 232 -5.58 4.62 -3.85
N CYS A 233 -4.71 3.63 -4.10
CA CYS A 233 -4.30 2.69 -3.04
C CYS A 233 -3.48 3.41 -1.97
N ALA A 234 -2.58 4.31 -2.37
CA ALA A 234 -1.75 5.06 -1.44
C ALA A 234 -2.59 6.01 -0.57
N LEU A 235 -3.54 6.74 -1.16
CA LEU A 235 -4.47 7.60 -0.42
C LEU A 235 -5.33 6.79 0.58
N ARG A 236 -5.94 5.68 0.12
CA ARG A 236 -6.78 4.81 0.97
C ARG A 236 -6.02 4.16 2.13
N THR A 237 -4.72 3.96 1.99
CA THR A 237 -3.86 3.36 3.02
C THR A 237 -3.04 4.38 3.81
N TYR A 238 -3.36 5.68 3.69
CA TYR A 238 -2.69 6.79 4.36
C TYR A 238 -1.18 6.87 4.07
N MET A 239 -0.81 6.47 2.85
CA MET A 239 0.56 6.52 2.32
C MET A 239 0.77 7.67 1.35
N ALA A 240 -0.27 8.43 1.02
CA ALA A 240 -0.19 9.61 0.17
C ALA A 240 -1.08 10.73 0.71
N GLY A 241 -0.72 11.97 0.39
CA GLY A 241 -1.50 13.18 0.67
C GLY A 241 -1.07 13.89 1.96
N THR A 242 -2.02 14.54 2.63
CA THR A 242 -1.80 15.15 3.95
C THR A 242 -2.34 14.21 5.03
N VAL A 243 -1.43 13.62 5.82
CA VAL A 243 -1.73 12.57 6.79
C VAL A 243 -1.13 12.95 8.15
N GLY A 244 -1.95 13.03 9.19
CA GLY A 244 -1.50 13.29 10.56
C GLY A 244 -0.82 12.08 11.24
N GLY A 245 -0.62 12.17 12.56
CA GLY A 245 -0.07 11.07 13.36
C GLY A 245 1.44 10.84 13.19
N SER A 246 1.91 9.63 13.46
CA SER A 246 3.35 9.30 13.50
C SER A 246 4.07 9.39 12.15
N ILE A 247 3.33 9.32 11.04
CA ILE A 247 3.89 9.49 9.69
C ILE A 247 4.07 10.97 9.39
N GLY A 248 3.03 11.79 9.61
CA GLY A 248 3.09 13.23 9.35
C GLY A 248 3.47 13.56 7.89
N LEU A 249 2.57 13.30 6.94
CA LEU A 249 2.73 13.66 5.52
C LEU A 249 2.06 14.99 5.22
N ASN A 250 2.63 15.77 4.30
CA ASN A 250 2.05 17.03 3.84
C ASN A 250 2.14 17.18 2.32
N ALA A 251 1.11 16.66 1.62
CA ALA A 251 1.11 16.47 0.17
C ALA A 251 2.30 15.61 -0.31
N GLU A 252 2.57 14.52 0.39
CA GLU A 252 3.69 13.61 0.12
C GLU A 252 3.20 12.18 -0.06
N TYR A 253 4.00 11.35 -0.73
CA TYR A 253 3.88 9.90 -0.76
C TYR A 253 4.97 9.27 0.10
N TYR A 254 4.60 8.29 0.91
CA TYR A 254 5.49 7.47 1.72
C TYR A 254 5.62 6.09 1.09
N CYS A 255 6.83 5.70 0.70
CA CYS A 255 7.06 4.41 0.06
C CYS A 255 7.04 3.27 1.09
N ARG A 256 6.17 2.28 0.89
CA ARG A 256 6.04 1.10 1.78
C ARG A 256 7.32 0.28 1.91
N ARG A 257 8.21 0.35 0.92
CA ARG A 257 9.41 -0.52 0.85
C ARG A 257 10.63 0.08 1.53
N CYS A 258 10.93 1.35 1.22
CA CYS A 258 12.16 2.01 1.63
C CYS A 258 11.93 3.17 2.58
N ASP A 259 10.67 3.44 2.95
CA ASP A 259 10.26 4.49 3.88
C ASP A 259 10.62 5.91 3.42
N ALA A 260 11.04 6.06 2.16
CA ALA A 260 11.32 7.34 1.55
C ALA A 260 10.03 8.12 1.30
N ARG A 261 10.14 9.45 1.41
CA ARG A 261 9.07 10.38 1.08
C ARG A 261 9.28 10.97 -0.31
N THR A 262 8.19 11.23 -1.01
CA THR A 262 8.20 11.84 -2.34
C THR A 262 7.18 12.96 -2.37
N ASP A 263 7.61 14.16 -2.76
CA ASP A 263 6.70 15.29 -2.94
C ASP A 263 5.69 15.00 -4.06
N LEU A 264 4.39 15.17 -3.77
CA LEU A 264 3.33 14.94 -4.73
C LEU A 264 2.91 16.20 -5.49
N VAL A 265 3.37 17.40 -5.10
CA VAL A 265 3.07 18.65 -5.82
C VAL A 265 3.49 18.58 -7.30
N PRO A 266 4.69 18.08 -7.67
CA PRO A 266 5.06 17.88 -9.07
C PRO A 266 4.19 16.84 -9.78
N HIS A 267 3.74 15.80 -9.06
CA HIS A 267 2.83 14.80 -9.61
C HIS A 267 1.49 15.43 -9.98
N VAL A 268 0.89 16.19 -9.08
CA VAL A 268 -0.39 16.88 -9.33
C VAL A 268 -0.26 17.93 -10.43
N THR A 269 0.88 18.63 -10.52
CA THR A 269 1.15 19.55 -11.63
C THR A 269 1.12 18.82 -12.98
N ARG A 270 1.66 17.59 -13.03
CA ARG A 270 1.60 16.73 -14.23
C ARG A 270 0.17 16.26 -14.53
N LEU A 271 -0.61 15.91 -13.49
CA LEU A 271 -2.03 15.55 -13.63
C LEU A 271 -2.81 16.66 -14.35
N LEU A 272 -2.61 17.91 -13.95
CA LEU A 272 -3.29 19.05 -14.56
C LEU A 272 -2.94 19.20 -16.05
N ARG A 273 -1.66 19.06 -16.41
CA ARG A 273 -1.23 19.07 -17.81
C ARG A 273 -1.84 17.92 -18.62
N THR A 274 -2.01 16.75 -18.01
CA THR A 274 -2.70 15.63 -18.67
C THR A 274 -4.15 15.99 -19.01
N CYS A 275 -4.84 16.74 -18.16
CA CYS A 275 -6.22 17.14 -18.41
C CYS A 275 -6.36 18.04 -19.64
N GLU A 276 -5.32 18.80 -20.01
CA GLU A 276 -5.31 19.62 -21.24
C GLU A 276 -5.31 18.77 -22.52
N THR A 277 -4.97 17.48 -22.42
CA THR A 277 -4.85 16.55 -23.56
C THR A 277 -5.93 15.46 -23.59
N VAL A 278 -6.89 15.51 -22.65
CA VAL A 278 -7.94 14.49 -22.50
C VAL A 278 -9.27 15.09 -22.95
N ASP A 279 -9.92 14.48 -23.93
CA ASP A 279 -11.21 14.99 -24.46
C ASP A 279 -12.44 14.46 -23.69
N SER A 280 -12.23 13.57 -22.73
CA SER A 280 -13.30 12.97 -21.93
C SER A 280 -13.53 13.75 -20.63
N GLN A 281 -14.73 14.31 -20.49
CA GLN A 281 -15.15 15.03 -19.30
C GLN A 281 -15.07 14.16 -18.03
N ASP A 282 -15.53 12.91 -18.10
CA ASP A 282 -15.49 11.97 -16.98
C ASP A 282 -14.06 11.64 -16.53
N GLU A 283 -13.12 11.50 -17.48
CA GLU A 283 -11.71 11.26 -17.14
C GLU A 283 -11.04 12.51 -16.56
N ILE A 284 -11.36 13.71 -17.08
CA ILE A 284 -10.90 14.96 -16.47
C ILE A 284 -11.41 15.09 -15.04
N GLU A 285 -12.68 14.77 -14.79
CA GLU A 285 -13.24 14.78 -13.43
C GLU A 285 -12.46 13.82 -12.51
N LYS A 286 -12.16 12.60 -12.96
CA LYS A 286 -11.37 11.63 -12.19
C LYS A 286 -9.96 12.14 -11.87
N ILE A 287 -9.28 12.74 -12.86
CA ILE A 287 -7.93 13.27 -12.67
C ILE A 287 -7.93 14.45 -11.69
N LEU A 288 -8.88 15.38 -11.84
CA LEU A 288 -9.04 16.54 -10.96
C LEU A 288 -9.37 16.11 -9.52
N ASN A 289 -10.29 15.17 -9.34
CA ASN A 289 -10.63 14.62 -8.02
C ASN A 289 -9.44 13.92 -7.37
N LEU A 290 -8.61 13.22 -8.14
CA LEU A 290 -7.37 12.64 -7.63
C LEU A 290 -6.40 13.71 -7.11
N GLY A 291 -6.19 14.78 -7.90
CA GLY A 291 -5.36 15.92 -7.50
C GLY A 291 -5.89 16.64 -6.25
N PHE A 292 -7.22 16.84 -6.17
CA PHE A 292 -7.89 17.40 -5.00
C PHE A 292 -7.59 16.57 -3.74
N CYS A 293 -7.80 15.24 -3.80
CA CYS A 293 -7.54 14.36 -2.66
C CYS A 293 -6.09 14.37 -2.19
N ILE A 294 -5.12 14.52 -3.11
CA ILE A 294 -3.69 14.59 -2.76
C ILE A 294 -3.36 15.88 -2.01
N LEU A 295 -3.88 17.02 -2.45
CA LEU A 295 -3.50 18.34 -1.93
C LEU A 295 -4.36 18.79 -0.75
N ARG A 296 -5.54 18.20 -0.55
CA ARG A 296 -6.47 18.58 0.53
C ARG A 296 -5.76 18.55 1.89
N GLY A 297 -5.98 19.62 2.66
CA GLY A 297 -5.44 19.77 4.02
C GLY A 297 -3.96 20.20 4.08
N SER A 298 -3.27 20.29 2.96
CA SER A 298 -1.87 20.71 2.94
C SER A 298 -1.71 22.14 3.46
N GLN A 299 -0.66 22.38 4.24
CA GLN A 299 -0.34 23.73 4.74
C GLN A 299 0.59 24.52 3.82
N ARG A 300 1.18 23.86 2.80
CA ARG A 300 2.14 24.49 1.89
C ARG A 300 1.46 25.44 0.92
N ALA A 301 2.11 26.55 0.61
CA ALA A 301 1.54 27.59 -0.26
C ALA A 301 1.37 27.13 -1.72
N ASP A 302 2.33 26.37 -2.25
CA ASP A 302 2.29 25.78 -3.58
C ASP A 302 1.15 24.78 -3.75
N ALA A 303 0.97 23.88 -2.76
CA ALA A 303 -0.14 22.92 -2.72
C ALA A 303 -1.50 23.64 -2.63
N LYS A 304 -1.63 24.66 -1.78
CA LYS A 304 -2.86 25.48 -1.67
C LYS A 304 -3.17 26.20 -2.99
N GLY A 305 -2.16 26.75 -3.66
CA GLY A 305 -2.31 27.41 -4.95
C GLY A 305 -2.83 26.46 -6.03
N LEU A 306 -2.27 25.25 -6.12
CA LEU A 306 -2.74 24.22 -7.04
C LEU A 306 -4.15 23.71 -6.70
N LEU A 307 -4.46 23.51 -5.41
CA LEU A 307 -5.77 23.07 -4.97
C LEU A 307 -6.87 24.04 -5.42
N LYS A 308 -6.65 25.36 -5.26
CA LYS A 308 -7.60 26.39 -5.74
C LYS A 308 -7.85 26.31 -7.25
N ARG A 309 -6.81 26.05 -8.04
CA ARG A 309 -6.95 25.87 -9.50
C ARG A 309 -7.78 24.64 -9.84
N ILE A 310 -7.57 23.54 -9.12
CA ILE A 310 -8.36 22.31 -9.28
C ILE A 310 -9.83 22.55 -8.90
N GLU A 311 -10.08 23.23 -7.79
CA GLU A 311 -11.45 23.57 -7.34
C GLU A 311 -12.18 24.43 -8.37
N ALA A 312 -11.50 25.43 -8.94
CA ALA A 312 -12.05 26.26 -10.01
C ALA A 312 -12.36 25.41 -11.27
N ALA A 313 -11.46 24.52 -11.67
CA ALA A 313 -11.65 23.63 -12.81
C ALA A 313 -12.84 22.68 -12.62
N ILE A 314 -12.96 22.05 -11.44
CA ILE A 314 -14.11 21.19 -11.09
C ILE A 314 -15.41 21.98 -11.13
N THR A 315 -15.40 23.23 -10.66
CA THR A 315 -16.59 24.10 -10.67
C THR A 315 -17.02 24.42 -12.10
N LYS A 316 -16.08 24.81 -12.97
CA LYS A 316 -16.36 25.06 -14.40
C LYS A 316 -16.89 23.80 -15.10
N LEU A 317 -16.30 22.63 -14.82
CA LEU A 317 -16.72 21.34 -15.37
C LEU A 317 -18.19 21.03 -15.01
N LYS A 318 -18.59 21.26 -13.75
CA LYS A 318 -19.96 21.03 -13.27
C LYS A 318 -20.96 22.04 -13.82
N CYS A 319 -20.52 23.25 -14.13
CA CYS A 319 -21.34 24.29 -14.76
C CYS A 319 -21.53 24.09 -16.28
N GLY A 320 -20.98 23.03 -16.88
CA GLY A 320 -21.09 22.76 -18.31
C GLY A 320 -20.28 23.70 -19.19
N THR A 321 -19.20 24.30 -18.65
CA THR A 321 -18.27 25.13 -19.42
C THR A 321 -17.58 24.30 -20.51
N ILE A 322 -17.34 24.89 -21.68
CA ILE A 322 -16.59 24.24 -22.77
C ILE A 322 -15.20 23.87 -22.26
N LEU A 323 -14.72 22.67 -22.60
CA LEU A 323 -13.51 22.06 -22.05
C LEU A 323 -12.26 22.95 -22.14
N GLU A 324 -12.15 23.69 -23.24
CA GLU A 324 -11.05 24.61 -23.55
C GLU A 324 -11.02 25.84 -22.62
N ASP A 325 -12.17 26.26 -22.11
CA ASP A 325 -12.31 27.42 -21.22
C ASP A 325 -12.05 27.07 -19.74
N ILE A 326 -11.98 25.78 -19.41
CA ILE A 326 -11.69 25.29 -18.06
C ILE A 326 -10.31 25.78 -17.61
N TRP A 327 -9.33 25.73 -18.50
CA TRP A 327 -7.92 26.02 -18.22
C TRP A 327 -7.54 27.49 -18.31
N LYS A 328 -8.41 28.34 -18.89
CA LYS A 328 -8.17 29.79 -18.98
C LYS A 328 -8.10 30.40 -17.58
N VAL A 329 -6.98 31.07 -17.30
CA VAL A 329 -6.78 31.85 -16.06
C VAL A 329 -7.72 33.04 -16.10
N GLU A 330 -8.46 33.27 -15.02
CA GLU A 330 -9.30 34.46 -14.89
C GLU A 330 -8.38 35.70 -14.94
N GLY A 331 -8.39 36.38 -16.10
CA GLY A 331 -7.48 37.46 -16.45
C GLY A 331 -7.65 37.96 -17.89
N GLU A 332 -8.19 37.14 -18.79
CA GLU A 332 -8.59 37.57 -20.14
C GLU A 332 -9.88 36.85 -20.58
N VAL A 333 -11.04 37.39 -20.21
CA VAL A 333 -12.27 37.17 -20.99
C VAL A 333 -13.00 38.51 -21.11
N SER A 334 -13.04 38.99 -22.34
CA SER A 334 -13.95 40.03 -22.82
C SER A 334 -15.39 39.65 -22.48
N THR A 335 -16.06 40.55 -21.76
CA THR A 335 -17.51 40.83 -21.74
C THR A 335 -18.51 39.81 -22.32
N ILE A 336 -19.47 39.43 -21.43
CA ILE A 336 -20.91 39.09 -21.64
C ILE A 336 -21.18 37.58 -21.89
N LEU A 337 -22.04 36.86 -21.13
CA LEU A 337 -23.47 37.09 -20.79
C LEU A 337 -23.87 36.87 -19.31
N PRO A 338 -24.99 37.48 -18.85
CA PRO A 338 -25.52 37.33 -17.50
C PRO A 338 -26.53 36.16 -17.41
N GLY A 339 -26.36 35.29 -16.41
CA GLY A 339 -27.45 34.39 -16.00
C GLY A 339 -27.02 33.10 -15.32
N ASN A 340 -26.81 33.13 -14.01
CA ASN A 340 -27.65 32.45 -13.02
C ASN A 340 -27.00 32.57 -11.64
N LYS A 341 -27.55 33.45 -10.79
CA LYS A 341 -27.07 33.68 -9.41
C LYS A 341 -27.40 32.53 -8.44
N ASN A 342 -27.80 31.36 -8.94
CA ASN A 342 -28.21 30.22 -8.12
C ASN A 342 -27.12 29.18 -7.87
N CYS A 343 -25.93 29.28 -8.50
CA CYS A 343 -24.89 28.26 -8.32
C CYS A 343 -24.14 28.36 -6.97
N PHE A 344 -24.25 29.48 -6.25
CA PHE A 344 -23.47 29.71 -5.02
C PHE A 344 -24.05 29.06 -3.75
N ILE A 345 -25.33 28.65 -3.75
CA ILE A 345 -26.01 28.19 -2.52
C ILE A 345 -26.12 26.65 -2.45
N GLN A 346 -25.95 25.92 -3.56
CA GLN A 346 -25.96 24.45 -3.56
C GLN A 346 -24.59 23.80 -3.29
N THR A 347 -23.50 24.57 -3.30
CA THR A 347 -22.13 24.07 -3.19
C THR A 347 -21.79 23.52 -1.80
N ILE A 348 -22.46 23.99 -0.74
CA ILE A 348 -22.18 23.53 0.64
C ILE A 348 -22.99 22.27 1.01
N PHE A 349 -24.16 22.06 0.41
CA PHE A 349 -25.05 20.94 0.80
C PHE A 349 -24.84 19.65 0.00
N PHE A 350 -24.14 19.68 -1.15
CA PHE A 350 -23.93 18.47 -1.97
C PHE A 350 -22.54 17.84 -1.85
N LEU A 351 -21.55 18.54 -1.27
CA LEU A 351 -20.24 17.93 -0.95
C LEU A 351 -20.34 16.83 0.14
N THR A 352 -21.46 16.76 0.86
CA THR A 352 -21.79 15.66 1.77
C THR A 352 -22.57 14.52 1.09
N THR A 353 -23.19 14.76 -0.06
CA THR A 353 -24.23 13.87 -0.62
C THR A 353 -23.78 13.15 -1.89
N THR A 354 -22.81 13.69 -2.64
CA THR A 354 -22.17 12.93 -3.74
C THR A 354 -21.17 11.88 -3.24
N PHE A 355 -21.00 11.73 -1.92
CA PHE A 355 -20.36 10.56 -1.30
C PHE A 355 -21.19 9.27 -1.46
N TYR A 356 -22.47 9.36 -1.84
CA TYR A 356 -23.34 8.18 -1.98
C TYR A 356 -23.30 7.48 -3.35
N TRP A 357 -22.66 8.06 -4.37
CA TRP A 357 -22.69 7.51 -5.75
C TRP A 357 -21.40 6.83 -6.21
N PHE A 358 -20.40 6.68 -5.33
CA PHE A 358 -19.21 5.86 -5.55
C PHE A 358 -19.08 4.75 -4.50
N SER A 359 -20.22 4.24 -4.01
CA SER A 359 -20.31 3.13 -3.04
C SER A 359 -21.17 1.96 -3.53
N TYR A 360 -21.21 1.73 -4.83
CA TYR A 360 -21.49 0.42 -5.42
C TYR A 360 -20.37 0.08 -6.39
#